data_AF-A8UY83-F1
#
_entry.id   AF-A8UY83-F1
#
_cell.length_a   1.000
_cell.length_b   1.000
_cell.length_c   1.000
_cell.angle_alpha   90.00
_cell.angle_beta   90.00
_cell.angle_gamma   90.00
#
_symmetry.space_group_name_H-M   'P 1'
#
loop_
_entity.id
_entity.type
_entity.pdbx_description
1 polymer ?
#
loop_
_entity_poly.entity_id
_entity_poly.type
_entity_poly.pdbx_seq_one_letter_code
_entity_poly.pdbx_strand_id
1 'polypeptide(L)'
;MFTQGSKRYSGRGELSLEVRRQLFHLFLILLWCVPIAYFPEPLTIGLFVLVVVLNVSVVLRYEPLARLFRPLIESLERSKNLEKPGIQALYANLGIFLSYLLFGELSLVGVVVLAVGDSFSTLVGKLIGERRLFFNASKTWEGSLAFFLSVYVVLVFYLDYNLALLLSVFSSLLEAAKLPLDDNFLLPVAVSSLYYLVW
;
A
#
# COMPACT_ATOMS: atom_id res chain seq x y z
N MET A 1 -13.02 26.49 8.24
CA MET A 1 -12.76 27.52 7.20
C MET A 1 -11.45 27.15 6.50
N PHE A 2 -11.51 26.27 5.50
CA PHE A 2 -10.35 25.92 4.67
C PHE A 2 -10.46 26.71 3.36
N THR A 3 -10.03 27.97 3.38
CA THR A 3 -9.94 28.78 2.16
C THR A 3 -8.49 28.96 1.75
N GLN A 4 -8.27 28.62 0.48
CA GLN A 4 -7.28 29.17 -0.45
C GLN A 4 -5.80 29.01 -0.11
N GLY A 5 -5.22 28.07 -0.84
CA GLY A 5 -3.79 27.94 -1.01
C GLY A 5 -3.49 26.76 -1.93
N SER A 6 -4.09 26.71 -3.12
CA SER A 6 -3.65 25.80 -4.18
C SER A 6 -2.28 26.24 -4.69
N LYS A 7 -1.25 26.06 -3.85
CA LYS A 7 0.13 26.12 -4.28
C LYS A 7 0.32 24.97 -5.24
N ARG A 8 0.32 25.31 -6.53
CA ARG A 8 0.83 24.49 -7.62
C ARG A 8 2.29 24.18 -7.28
N TYR A 9 2.55 23.02 -6.68
CA TYR A 9 3.91 22.63 -6.29
C TYR A 9 4.75 22.43 -7.56
N SER A 10 6.02 22.86 -7.52
CA SER A 10 6.99 22.53 -8.56
C SER A 10 7.17 21.01 -8.63
N GLY A 11 7.59 20.46 -9.78
CA GLY A 11 7.80 19.01 -9.92
C GLY A 11 8.72 18.39 -8.84
N ARG A 12 9.63 19.18 -8.25
CA ARG A 12 10.45 18.75 -7.10
C ARG A 12 9.65 18.59 -5.81
N GLY A 13 8.65 19.45 -5.57
CA GLY A 13 7.77 19.37 -4.41
C GLY A 13 6.85 18.15 -4.46
N GLU A 14 6.30 17.85 -5.64
CA GLU A 14 5.52 16.63 -5.85
C GLU A 14 6.37 15.38 -5.64
N LEU A 15 7.57 15.32 -6.21
CA LEU A 15 8.47 14.20 -6.02
C LEU A 15 8.83 13.99 -4.53
N SER A 16 9.18 15.07 -3.81
CA SER A 16 9.48 14.98 -2.38
C SER A 16 8.30 14.45 -1.56
N LEU A 17 7.06 14.85 -1.89
CA LEU A 17 5.86 14.33 -1.24
C LEU A 17 5.69 12.83 -1.51
N GLU A 18 5.87 12.41 -2.76
CA GLU A 18 5.77 10.99 -3.16
C GLU A 18 6.82 10.13 -2.45
N VAL A 19 8.06 10.60 -2.31
CA VAL A 19 9.12 9.92 -1.54
C VAL A 19 8.69 9.74 -0.08
N ARG A 20 8.25 10.82 0.57
CA ARG A 20 7.83 10.75 1.99
C ARG A 20 6.66 9.79 2.17
N ARG A 21 5.64 9.87 1.31
CA ARG A 21 4.48 8.98 1.39
C ARG A 21 4.89 7.52 1.21
N GLN A 22 5.74 7.22 0.22
CA GLN A 22 6.13 5.83 -0.03
C GLN A 22 7.07 5.27 1.04
N LEU A 23 7.94 6.08 1.65
CA LEU A 23 8.70 5.65 2.83
C LEU A 23 7.79 5.32 4.03
N PHE A 24 6.78 6.16 4.28
CA PHE A 24 5.79 5.90 5.34
C PHE A 24 4.93 4.68 5.03
N HIS A 25 4.48 4.52 3.78
CA HIS A 25 3.72 3.35 3.33
C HIS A 25 4.53 2.06 3.51
N LEU A 26 5.74 2.01 2.97
CA LEU A 26 6.65 0.87 3.10
C LEU A 26 6.87 0.49 4.57
N PHE A 27 7.24 1.46 5.40
CA PHE A 27 7.55 1.21 6.81
C PHE A 27 6.32 0.74 7.60
N LEU A 28 5.19 1.44 7.49
CA LEU A 28 4.00 1.13 8.29
C LEU A 28 3.33 -0.18 7.86
N ILE A 29 3.37 -0.52 6.57
CA ILE A 29 2.81 -1.79 6.11
C ILE A 29 3.70 -2.95 6.52
N LEU A 30 5.02 -2.85 6.38
CA LEU A 30 5.94 -3.90 6.85
C LEU A 30 5.88 -4.09 8.38
N LEU A 31 5.46 -3.08 9.14
CA LEU A 31 5.26 -3.22 10.59
C LEU A 31 4.19 -4.28 10.93
N TRP A 32 3.21 -4.52 10.05
CA TRP A 32 2.22 -5.59 10.24
C TRP A 32 2.83 -6.99 10.23
N CYS A 33 4.02 -7.18 9.65
CA CYS A 33 4.69 -8.48 9.69
C CYS A 33 4.99 -8.93 11.13
N VAL A 34 5.23 -7.99 12.06
CA VAL A 34 5.57 -8.32 13.45
C VAL A 34 4.40 -8.98 14.20
N PRO A 35 3.22 -8.33 14.36
CA PRO A 35 2.11 -8.98 15.05
C PRO A 35 1.60 -10.22 14.31
N ILE A 36 1.60 -10.23 12.98
CA ILE A 36 1.17 -11.41 12.21
C ILE A 36 2.08 -12.61 12.49
N ALA A 37 3.40 -12.43 12.55
CA ALA A 37 4.35 -13.53 12.71
C ALA A 37 4.62 -13.95 14.16
N TYR A 38 4.43 -13.05 15.14
CA TYR A 38 4.93 -13.28 16.50
C TYR A 38 3.90 -13.14 17.62
N PHE A 39 2.74 -12.50 17.37
CA PHE A 39 1.78 -12.25 18.44
C PHE A 39 0.68 -13.31 18.46
N PRO A 40 0.10 -13.62 19.64
CA PRO A 40 -1.08 -14.46 19.71
C PRO A 40 -2.23 -13.87 18.90
N GLU A 41 -3.01 -14.72 18.23
CA GLU A 41 -4.11 -14.31 17.36
C GLU A 41 -5.07 -13.29 18.00
N PRO A 42 -5.54 -13.44 19.26
CA PRO A 42 -6.42 -12.44 19.87
C PRO A 42 -5.78 -11.05 20.00
N LEU A 43 -4.47 -10.99 20.25
CA LEU A 43 -3.73 -9.73 20.33
C LEU A 43 -3.59 -9.11 18.95
N THR A 44 -3.26 -9.91 17.93
CA THR A 44 -3.15 -9.46 16.55
C THR A 44 -4.47 -8.90 16.02
N ILE A 45 -5.59 -9.60 16.24
CA ILE A 45 -6.93 -9.12 15.89
C ILE A 45 -7.27 -7.83 16.65
N GLY A 46 -6.98 -7.78 17.95
CA GLY A 46 -7.20 -6.57 18.76
C GLY A 46 -6.44 -5.35 18.23
N LEU A 47 -5.19 -5.55 17.80
CA LEU A 47 -4.38 -4.50 17.17
C LEU A 47 -4.94 -4.06 15.82
N PHE A 48 -5.37 -4.99 14.96
CA PHE A 48 -6.06 -4.66 13.71
C PHE A 48 -7.29 -3.80 13.94
N VAL A 49 -8.17 -4.23 14.85
CA VAL A 49 -9.39 -3.48 15.19
C VAL A 49 -9.03 -2.08 15.70
N LEU A 50 -8.06 -1.96 16.61
CA LEU A 50 -7.61 -0.67 17.12
C LEU A 50 -7.11 0.25 16.00
N VAL A 51 -6.21 -0.24 15.13
CA VAL A 51 -5.65 0.55 14.02
C VAL A 51 -6.74 0.96 13.03
N VAL A 52 -7.64 0.06 12.66
CA VAL A 52 -8.76 0.37 11.76
C VAL A 52 -9.67 1.42 12.37
N VAL A 53 -10.04 1.31 13.65
CA VAL A 53 -10.88 2.31 14.34
C VAL A 53 -10.20 3.67 14.39
N LEU A 54 -8.91 3.73 14.72
CA LEU A 54 -8.14 4.98 14.71
C LEU A 54 -8.08 5.58 13.29
N ASN A 55 -7.83 4.76 12.28
CA ASN A 55 -7.73 5.21 10.90
C ASN A 55 -9.08 5.70 10.35
N VAL A 56 -10.19 5.00 10.65
CA VAL A 56 -11.56 5.43 10.34
C VAL A 56 -11.86 6.77 11.02
N SER A 57 -11.47 6.94 12.28
CA SER A 57 -11.67 8.20 13.00
C SER A 57 -10.93 9.36 12.34
N VAL A 58 -9.74 9.14 11.79
CA VAL A 58 -9.01 10.13 10.98
C VAL A 58 -9.74 10.42 9.67
N VAL A 59 -10.20 9.39 8.95
CA VAL A 59 -10.95 9.53 7.68
C VAL A 59 -12.25 10.31 7.88
N LEU A 60 -12.96 10.05 8.98
CA LEU A 60 -14.19 10.76 9.39
C LEU A 60 -13.91 12.12 10.04
N ARG A 61 -12.64 12.51 10.18
CA ARG A 61 -12.19 13.78 10.76
C ARG A 61 -12.71 14.01 12.18
N TYR A 62 -12.71 12.96 13.00
CA TYR A 62 -12.99 13.10 14.42
C TYR A 62 -11.96 14.03 15.07
N GLU A 63 -12.41 15.20 15.52
CA GLU A 63 -11.56 16.36 15.87
C GLU A 63 -10.34 16.03 16.76
N PRO A 64 -10.45 15.27 17.87
CA PRO A 64 -9.29 14.94 18.69
C PRO A 64 -8.19 14.22 17.92
N LEU A 65 -8.55 13.23 17.09
CA LEU A 65 -7.59 12.46 16.31
C LEU A 65 -7.15 13.21 15.06
N ALA A 66 -8.05 13.91 14.38
CA ALA A 66 -7.72 14.76 13.24
C ALA A 66 -6.70 15.84 13.63
N ARG A 67 -6.83 16.44 14.83
CA ARG A 67 -5.86 17.41 15.36
C ARG A 67 -4.54 16.76 15.72
N LEU A 68 -4.56 15.59 16.37
CA LEU A 68 -3.35 14.84 16.73
C LEU A 68 -2.53 14.46 15.49
N PHE A 69 -3.19 13.98 14.43
CA PHE A 69 -2.56 13.53 13.19
C PHE A 69 -2.39 14.63 12.14
N ARG A 70 -2.83 15.87 12.39
CA ARG A 70 -2.71 16.99 11.44
C ARG A 70 -1.29 17.13 10.85
N PRO A 71 -0.19 17.08 11.63
CA PRO A 71 1.15 17.21 11.06
C PRO A 71 1.48 16.10 10.05
N LEU A 72 1.03 14.87 10.30
CA LEU A 72 1.19 13.76 9.37
C LEU A 72 0.34 13.96 8.11
N ILE A 73 -0.93 14.36 8.28
CA ILE A 73 -1.84 14.60 7.16
C ILE A 73 -1.28 15.68 6.24
N GLU A 74 -0.86 16.83 6.78
CA GLU A 74 -0.27 17.92 5.98
C GLU A 74 1.05 17.54 5.31
N SER A 75 1.77 16.59 5.90
CA SER A 75 3.07 16.10 5.44
C SER A 75 2.98 15.05 4.32
N LEU A 76 1.96 14.19 4.37
CA LEU A 76 1.90 12.95 3.58
C LEU A 76 0.71 12.89 2.62
N GLU A 77 -0.37 13.63 2.92
CA GLU A 77 -1.62 13.51 2.18
C GLU A 77 -1.60 14.32 0.89
N ARG A 78 -2.13 13.74 -0.18
CA ARG A 78 -2.32 14.47 -1.43
C ARG A 78 -3.49 15.43 -1.29
N SER A 79 -3.42 16.59 -1.93
CA SER A 79 -4.49 17.61 -1.85
C SER A 79 -5.89 17.06 -2.21
N LYS A 80 -5.96 16.12 -3.17
CA LYS A 80 -7.21 15.47 -3.59
C LYS A 80 -7.86 14.58 -2.52
N ASN A 81 -7.09 14.10 -1.56
CA ASN A 81 -7.55 13.18 -0.52
C ASN A 81 -7.86 13.92 0.79
N LEU A 82 -7.62 15.23 0.87
CA LEU A 82 -7.80 15.97 2.13
C LEU A 82 -9.22 15.86 2.66
N GLU A 83 -10.24 15.72 1.81
CA GLU A 83 -11.64 15.45 2.22
C GLU A 83 -11.78 14.18 3.07
N LYS A 84 -11.02 13.13 2.75
CA LYS A 84 -10.97 11.84 3.46
C LYS A 84 -9.51 11.46 3.73
N PRO A 85 -8.85 12.10 4.70
CA PRO A 85 -7.41 11.90 4.93
C PRO A 85 -7.15 10.47 5.42
N GLY A 86 -6.06 9.87 4.96
CA GLY A 86 -5.68 8.50 5.31
C GLY A 86 -6.56 7.41 4.68
N ILE A 87 -7.40 7.73 3.69
CA ILE A 87 -8.28 6.74 3.06
C ILE A 87 -7.52 5.59 2.37
N GLN A 88 -6.35 5.88 1.78
CA GLN A 88 -5.51 4.84 1.16
C GLN A 88 -4.90 3.90 2.22
N ALA A 89 -4.49 4.45 3.36
CA ALA A 89 -4.03 3.64 4.50
C ALA A 89 -5.17 2.79 5.06
N LEU A 90 -6.42 3.29 5.05
CA LEU A 90 -7.58 2.52 5.47
C LEU A 90 -7.80 1.32 4.55
N TYR A 91 -7.74 1.51 3.22
CA TYR A 91 -7.81 0.40 2.27
C TYR A 91 -6.69 -0.62 2.47
N ALA A 92 -5.45 -0.17 2.69
CA ALA A 92 -4.33 -1.06 3.02
C ALA A 92 -4.60 -1.90 4.26
N ASN A 93 -4.96 -1.25 5.39
CA ASN A 93 -5.22 -1.92 6.66
C ASN A 93 -6.39 -2.91 6.55
N LEU A 94 -7.46 -2.56 5.85
CA LEU A 94 -8.60 -3.46 5.63
C LEU A 94 -8.22 -4.66 4.75
N GLY A 95 -7.42 -4.45 3.70
CA GLY A 95 -6.97 -5.53 2.82
C GLY A 95 -6.06 -6.51 3.53
N ILE A 96 -5.09 -5.99 4.29
CA ILE A 96 -4.19 -6.81 5.13
C ILE A 96 -4.98 -7.55 6.20
N PHE A 97 -5.89 -6.88 6.90
CA PHE A 97 -6.67 -7.52 7.94
C PHE A 97 -7.55 -8.65 7.39
N LEU A 98 -8.24 -8.42 6.27
CA LEU A 98 -9.01 -9.46 5.61
C LEU A 98 -8.13 -10.63 5.16
N SER A 99 -6.93 -10.35 4.62
CA SER A 99 -5.98 -11.38 4.24
C SER A 99 -5.56 -12.23 5.44
N TYR A 100 -5.28 -11.60 6.59
CA TYR A 100 -4.93 -12.30 7.82
C TYR A 100 -6.08 -13.15 8.35
N LEU A 101 -7.31 -12.63 8.35
CA LEU A 101 -8.49 -13.40 8.79
C LEU A 101 -8.75 -14.64 7.94
N LEU A 102 -8.45 -14.58 6.63
CA LEU A 102 -8.68 -15.68 5.70
C LEU A 102 -7.52 -16.68 5.63
N PHE A 103 -6.28 -16.20 5.76
CA PHE A 103 -5.08 -16.98 5.41
C PHE A 103 -4.03 -17.02 6.53
N GLY A 104 -4.28 -16.42 7.69
CA GLY A 104 -3.36 -16.40 8.82
C GLY A 104 -1.98 -15.85 8.45
N GLU A 105 -0.94 -16.58 8.83
CA GLU A 105 0.46 -16.20 8.56
C GLU A 105 0.80 -16.12 7.06
N LEU A 106 0.08 -16.83 6.18
CA LEU A 106 0.34 -16.73 4.73
C LEU A 106 0.04 -15.34 4.18
N SER A 107 -0.74 -14.52 4.89
CA SER A 107 -1.00 -13.12 4.56
C SER A 107 0.26 -12.25 4.54
N LEU A 108 1.35 -12.68 5.18
CA LEU A 108 2.64 -11.99 5.18
C LEU A 108 3.16 -11.72 3.75
N VAL A 109 2.92 -12.65 2.82
CA VAL A 109 3.34 -12.48 1.43
C VAL A 109 2.57 -11.32 0.78
N GLY A 110 1.25 -11.25 0.99
CA GLY A 110 0.44 -10.13 0.51
C GLY A 110 0.86 -8.78 1.09
N VAL A 111 1.22 -8.75 2.39
CA VAL A 111 1.73 -7.55 3.08
C VAL A 111 3.03 -7.06 2.44
N VAL A 112 4.00 -7.96 2.24
CA VAL A 112 5.30 -7.63 1.65
C VAL A 112 5.14 -7.16 0.20
N VAL A 113 4.31 -7.85 -0.59
CA VAL A 113 4.04 -7.46 -1.98
C VAL A 113 3.41 -6.08 -2.08
N LEU A 114 2.41 -5.78 -1.23
CA LEU A 114 1.81 -4.45 -1.18
C LEU A 114 2.87 -3.38 -0.84
N ALA A 115 3.59 -3.58 0.26
CA ALA A 115 4.54 -2.58 0.76
C ALA A 115 5.66 -2.28 -0.23
N VAL A 116 6.30 -3.32 -0.76
CA VAL A 116 7.48 -3.21 -1.64
C VAL A 116 7.06 -2.84 -3.06
N GLY A 117 6.05 -3.52 -3.59
CA GLY A 117 5.58 -3.33 -4.96
C GLY A 117 5.06 -1.92 -5.20
N ASP A 118 4.10 -1.43 -4.39
CA ASP A 118 3.52 -0.09 -4.58
C ASP A 118 4.56 1.02 -4.42
N SER A 119 5.44 0.87 -3.44
CA SER A 119 6.52 1.83 -3.17
C SER A 119 7.45 1.97 -4.38
N PHE A 120 7.99 0.86 -4.88
CA PHE A 120 8.92 0.90 -6.01
C PHE A 120 8.22 1.29 -7.32
N SER A 121 7.01 0.77 -7.58
CA SER A 121 6.21 1.15 -8.76
C SER A 121 5.99 2.66 -8.81
N THR A 122 5.55 3.23 -7.69
CA THR A 122 5.25 4.66 -7.61
C THR A 122 6.51 5.50 -7.74
N LEU A 123 7.59 5.17 -7.01
CA LEU A 123 8.81 5.96 -7.02
C LEU A 123 9.47 5.95 -8.39
N VAL A 124 9.66 4.77 -8.99
CA VAL A 124 10.28 4.65 -10.31
C VAL A 124 9.37 5.26 -11.38
N GLY A 125 8.07 4.99 -11.34
CA GLY A 125 7.10 5.58 -12.26
C GLY A 125 7.02 7.12 -12.17
N LYS A 126 7.30 7.70 -11.01
CA LYS A 126 7.38 9.16 -10.83
C LYS A 126 8.72 9.76 -11.26
N LEU A 127 9.82 9.03 -11.06
CA LEU A 127 11.17 9.51 -11.36
C LEU A 127 11.50 9.43 -12.86
N ILE A 128 11.17 8.31 -13.50
CA ILE A 128 11.59 8.00 -14.88
C ILE A 128 10.45 7.43 -15.75
N GLY A 129 9.22 7.38 -15.24
CA GLY A 129 8.08 6.80 -15.95
C GLY A 129 7.59 7.69 -17.08
N GLU A 130 8.08 7.41 -18.29
CA GLU A 130 7.71 8.14 -19.51
C GLU A 130 6.58 7.42 -20.28
N ARG A 131 6.60 6.08 -20.30
CA ARG A 131 5.70 5.29 -21.14
C ARG A 131 4.49 4.81 -20.36
N ARG A 132 3.32 5.41 -20.63
CA ARG A 132 2.05 5.01 -20.02
C ARG A 132 1.60 3.64 -20.51
N LEU A 133 0.94 2.87 -19.63
CA LEU A 133 0.29 1.63 -20.04
C LEU A 133 -0.92 1.96 -20.93
N PHE A 134 -1.07 1.25 -22.04
CA PHE A 134 -2.16 1.51 -23.01
C PHE A 134 -3.55 1.25 -22.42
N PHE A 135 -3.67 0.36 -21.43
CA PHE A 135 -4.91 0.02 -20.73
C PHE A 135 -5.09 0.76 -19.40
N ASN A 136 -4.04 1.39 -18.87
CA ASN A 136 -4.10 2.15 -17.62
C ASN A 136 -3.16 3.37 -17.66
N ALA A 137 -3.68 4.50 -18.14
CA ALA A 137 -2.92 5.74 -18.28
C ALA A 137 -2.43 6.34 -16.94
N SER A 138 -2.90 5.85 -15.79
CA SER A 138 -2.40 6.30 -14.48
C SER A 138 -1.07 5.65 -14.08
N LYS A 139 -0.71 4.54 -14.72
CA LYS A 139 0.49 3.74 -14.45
C LYS A 139 1.46 3.81 -15.65
N THR A 140 2.68 3.35 -15.46
CA THR A 140 3.77 3.40 -16.44
C THR A 140 4.44 2.04 -16.57
N TRP A 141 4.95 1.70 -17.75
CA TRP A 141 5.72 0.48 -17.97
C TRP A 141 6.94 0.39 -17.05
N GLU A 142 7.64 1.51 -16.82
CA GLU A 142 8.79 1.57 -15.92
C GLU A 142 8.40 1.26 -14.47
N GLY A 143 7.28 1.81 -14.01
CA GLY A 143 6.72 1.52 -12.68
C GLY A 143 6.32 0.05 -12.53
N SER A 144 5.58 -0.52 -13.49
CA SER A 144 5.18 -1.93 -13.41
C SER A 144 6.37 -2.89 -13.49
N LEU A 145 7.42 -2.56 -14.26
CA LEU A 145 8.66 -3.34 -14.25
C LEU A 145 9.38 -3.23 -12.89
N ALA A 146 9.41 -2.04 -12.30
CA ALA A 146 9.98 -1.84 -10.96
C ALA A 146 9.22 -2.62 -9.89
N PHE A 147 7.88 -2.66 -9.97
CA PHE A 147 7.04 -3.50 -9.13
C PHE A 147 7.46 -4.97 -9.24
N PHE A 148 7.47 -5.50 -10.47
CA PHE A 148 7.78 -6.90 -10.73
C PHE A 148 9.16 -7.27 -10.17
N LEU A 149 10.19 -6.49 -10.50
CA LEU A 149 11.56 -6.77 -10.09
C LEU A 149 11.74 -6.65 -8.57
N SER A 150 11.19 -5.62 -7.94
CA SER A 150 11.35 -5.42 -6.50
C SER A 150 10.66 -6.53 -5.72
N VAL A 151 9.44 -6.92 -6.13
CA VAL A 151 8.71 -8.02 -5.50
C VAL A 151 9.41 -9.35 -5.73
N TYR A 152 9.85 -9.65 -6.96
CA TYR A 152 10.57 -10.90 -7.23
C TYR A 152 11.83 -11.01 -6.38
N VAL A 153 12.67 -9.96 -6.36
CA VAL A 153 13.92 -9.93 -5.58
C VAL A 153 13.66 -10.13 -4.09
N VAL A 154 12.59 -9.54 -3.53
CA VAL A 154 12.28 -9.74 -2.11
C VAL A 154 11.74 -11.14 -1.85
N LEU A 155 10.84 -11.67 -2.69
CA LEU A 155 10.20 -12.96 -2.46
C LEU A 155 11.16 -14.16 -2.60
N VAL A 156 12.20 -14.09 -3.43
CA VAL A 156 13.19 -15.19 -3.55
C VAL A 156 13.99 -15.45 -2.28
N PHE A 157 13.98 -14.53 -1.31
CA PHE A 157 14.59 -14.76 0.00
C PHE A 157 13.70 -15.59 0.94
N TYR A 158 12.41 -15.74 0.62
CA TYR A 158 11.42 -16.41 1.47
C TYR A 158 10.77 -17.62 0.80
N LEU A 159 10.70 -17.63 -0.54
CA LEU A 159 10.00 -18.63 -1.35
C LEU A 159 10.93 -19.21 -2.41
N ASP A 160 10.56 -20.34 -3.00
CA ASP A 160 11.28 -20.88 -4.15
C ASP A 160 11.16 -19.96 -5.38
N TYR A 161 12.11 -20.10 -6.31
CA TYR A 161 12.21 -19.21 -7.47
C TYR A 161 10.98 -19.22 -8.37
N ASN A 162 10.30 -20.37 -8.53
CA ASN A 162 9.15 -20.49 -9.42
C ASN A 162 7.92 -19.83 -8.80
N LEU A 163 7.71 -20.04 -7.50
CA LEU A 163 6.62 -19.41 -6.78
C LEU A 163 6.81 -17.89 -6.65
N ALA A 164 8.03 -17.43 -6.34
CA ALA A 164 8.35 -16.00 -6.32
C ALA A 164 8.09 -15.35 -7.70
N LEU A 165 8.42 -16.04 -8.79
CA LEU A 165 8.15 -15.59 -10.15
C LEU A 165 6.65 -15.52 -10.41
N LEU A 166 5.89 -16.57 -10.07
CA LEU A 166 4.44 -16.60 -10.24
C LEU A 166 3.75 -15.45 -9.52
N LEU A 167 4.07 -15.25 -8.23
CA LEU A 167 3.45 -14.22 -7.41
C LEU A 167 3.84 -12.81 -7.85
N SER A 168 5.10 -12.56 -8.25
CA SER A 168 5.54 -11.26 -8.76
C SER A 168 4.91 -10.91 -10.11
N VAL A 169 4.79 -11.87 -11.04
CA VAL A 169 4.06 -11.67 -12.30
C VAL A 169 2.58 -11.38 -12.01
N PHE A 170 1.92 -12.21 -11.23
CA PHE A 170 0.50 -12.04 -10.91
C PHE A 170 0.21 -10.68 -10.27
N SER A 171 0.97 -10.31 -9.23
CA SER A 171 0.77 -9.06 -8.51
C SER A 171 1.10 -7.81 -9.35
N SER A 172 2.14 -7.86 -10.19
CA SER A 172 2.44 -6.74 -11.10
C SER A 172 1.36 -6.53 -12.16
N LEU A 173 0.78 -7.61 -12.70
CA LEU A 173 -0.36 -7.53 -13.62
C LEU A 173 -1.60 -6.98 -12.92
N LEU A 174 -1.84 -7.41 -11.68
CA LEU A 174 -2.94 -6.94 -10.86
C LEU A 174 -2.84 -5.44 -10.53
N GLU A 175 -1.64 -4.96 -10.18
CA GLU A 175 -1.36 -3.53 -9.94
C GLU A 175 -1.50 -2.68 -11.21
N ALA A 176 -1.06 -3.22 -12.34
CA ALA A 176 -1.15 -2.55 -13.63
C ALA A 176 -2.62 -2.44 -14.11
N ALA A 177 -3.46 -3.41 -13.76
CA ALA A 177 -4.85 -3.49 -14.19
C ALA A 177 -5.69 -2.31 -13.66
N LYS A 178 -6.60 -1.80 -14.50
CA LYS A 178 -7.53 -0.74 -14.12
C LYS A 178 -8.79 -1.35 -13.50
N LEU A 179 -8.69 -1.75 -12.24
CA LEU A 179 -9.79 -2.37 -11.49
C LEU A 179 -10.58 -1.33 -10.67
N PRO A 180 -11.86 -1.60 -10.35
CA PRO A 180 -12.70 -0.67 -9.59
C PRO A 180 -12.37 -0.63 -8.09
N LEU A 181 -11.63 -1.63 -7.59
CA LEU A 181 -11.17 -1.69 -6.20
C LEU A 181 -9.80 -1.02 -6.05
N ASP A 182 -9.57 -0.39 -4.89
CA ASP A 182 -8.29 0.23 -4.56
C ASP A 182 -7.19 -0.83 -4.48
N ASP A 183 -6.03 -0.54 -5.08
CA ASP A 183 -4.88 -1.44 -5.15
C ASP A 183 -4.36 -1.80 -3.75
N ASN A 184 -4.44 -0.87 -2.79
CA ASN A 184 -4.01 -1.12 -1.42
C ASN A 184 -4.87 -2.17 -0.71
N PHE A 185 -6.15 -2.28 -1.06
CA PHE A 185 -7.02 -3.32 -0.52
C PHE A 185 -6.84 -4.64 -1.29
N LEU A 186 -6.80 -4.56 -2.62
CA LEU A 186 -6.87 -5.73 -3.48
C LEU A 186 -5.59 -6.56 -3.50
N LEU A 187 -4.41 -5.90 -3.55
CA LEU A 187 -3.12 -6.59 -3.62
C LEU A 187 -2.91 -7.60 -2.50
N PRO A 188 -3.01 -7.24 -1.20
CA PRO A 188 -2.74 -8.19 -0.13
C PRO A 188 -3.73 -9.37 -0.17
N VAL A 189 -5.01 -9.12 -0.46
CA VAL A 189 -6.05 -10.17 -0.51
C VAL A 189 -5.80 -11.13 -1.66
N ALA A 190 -5.61 -10.61 -2.87
CA ALA A 190 -5.49 -11.44 -4.07
C ALA A 190 -4.18 -12.24 -4.09
N VAL A 191 -3.07 -11.63 -3.63
CA VAL A 191 -1.77 -12.30 -3.57
C VAL A 191 -1.77 -13.38 -2.50
N SER A 192 -2.31 -13.10 -1.31
CA SER A 192 -2.43 -14.10 -0.24
C SER A 192 -3.35 -15.25 -0.66
N SER A 193 -4.44 -14.95 -1.38
CA SER A 193 -5.34 -15.97 -1.95
C SER A 193 -4.60 -16.87 -2.95
N LEU A 194 -3.87 -16.29 -3.90
CA LEU A 194 -3.12 -17.08 -4.87
C LEU A 194 -2.05 -17.93 -4.18
N TYR A 195 -1.30 -17.33 -3.24
CA TYR A 195 -0.30 -18.05 -2.48
C TYR A 195 -0.91 -19.24 -1.73
N TYR A 196 -2.02 -19.04 -1.01
CA TYR A 196 -2.75 -20.13 -0.32
C TYR A 196 -3.18 -21.27 -1.26
N LEU A 197 -3.52 -20.98 -2.52
CA LEU A 197 -3.95 -22.00 -3.49
C LEU A 197 -2.81 -22.85 -4.06
N VAL A 198 -1.58 -22.35 -4.01
CA VAL A 198 -0.39 -22.98 -4.63
C VAL A 198 0.69 -23.36 -3.62
N TRP A 199 0.48 -23.05 -2.33
CA TRP A 199 1.34 -23.40 -1.21
C TRP A 199 1.07 -24.84 -0.75
#